data_AF-A0A8C3HB82-F1
#
_entry.id   AF-A0A8C3HB82-F1
#
_cell.length_a   1.000
_cell.length_b   1.000
_cell.length_c   1.000
_cell.angle_alpha   90.00
_cell.angle_beta   90.00
_cell.angle_gamma   90.00
#
_symmetry.space_group_name_H-M   'P 1'
#
loop_
_entity.id
_entity.type
_entity.pdbx_description
1 polymer ?
#
loop_
_entity_poly.entity_id
_entity_poly.type
_entity_poly.pdbx_seq_one_letter_code
_entity_poly.pdbx_strand_id
1 'polypeptide(L)'
;MDDREDLVYQAKLAEQAERYDEMVESMKKVAGMDVELTVEERNLLSVAYKNVIGARRASWRIISSIEQKEENKGGEDKLKMIREYRQMVETELKLICCDILDVLDKHLIPAANTGKGTTTGTWLSLPQEMTGRRLQRIAWWLIKQLVILQ
;
A
#
# COMPACT_ATOMS: atom_id res chain seq x y z
N MET A 1 -0.69 -22.68 14.27
CA MET A 1 0.27 -21.57 14.24
C MET A 1 1.05 -21.79 12.97
N ASP A 2 0.96 -20.88 12.02
CA ASP A 2 1.82 -20.96 10.83
C ASP A 2 3.23 -20.53 11.28
N ASP A 3 4.22 -21.36 11.00
CA ASP A 3 5.60 -21.05 11.34
C ASP A 3 6.09 -19.87 10.48
N ARG A 4 6.94 -19.00 11.05
CA ARG A 4 7.48 -17.83 10.36
C ARG A 4 8.09 -18.19 9.00
N GLU A 5 8.80 -19.31 8.96
CA GLU A 5 9.43 -19.83 7.75
C GLU A 5 8.41 -20.22 6.68
N ASP A 6 7.28 -20.82 7.07
CA ASP A 6 6.20 -21.18 6.15
C ASP A 6 5.55 -19.93 5.56
N LEU A 7 5.31 -18.89 6.37
CA LEU A 7 4.75 -17.62 5.90
C LEU A 7 5.69 -16.90 4.92
N VAL A 8 7.00 -16.90 5.20
CA VAL A 8 8.00 -16.34 4.29
C VAL A 8 8.08 -17.16 2.99
N TYR A 9 8.01 -18.50 3.08
CA TYR A 9 7.98 -19.37 1.91
C TYR A 9 6.73 -19.13 1.05
N GLN A 10 5.55 -19.01 1.67
CA GLN A 10 4.31 -18.64 0.98
C GLN A 10 4.41 -17.28 0.30
N ALA A 11 5.02 -16.28 0.95
CA ALA A 11 5.23 -14.96 0.35
C ALA A 11 6.12 -15.04 -0.90
N LYS A 12 7.18 -15.86 -0.87
CA LYS A 12 8.05 -16.11 -2.03
C LYS A 12 7.31 -16.81 -3.17
N LEU A 13 6.44 -17.77 -2.87
CA LEU A 13 5.60 -18.40 -3.89
C LEU A 13 4.62 -17.41 -4.51
N ALA A 14 4.00 -16.56 -3.68
CA ALA A 14 3.08 -15.52 -4.14
C ALA A 14 3.78 -14.48 -5.01
N GLU A 15 5.03 -14.11 -4.69
CA GLU A 15 5.88 -13.24 -5.52
C GLU A 15 6.08 -13.84 -6.92
N GLN A 16 6.47 -15.11 -7.01
CA GLN A 16 6.68 -15.80 -8.29
C GLN A 16 5.40 -15.97 -9.11
N ALA A 17 4.25 -16.03 -8.44
CA ALA A 17 2.95 -16.09 -9.08
C ALA A 17 2.35 -14.70 -9.38
N GLU A 18 3.08 -13.61 -9.07
CA GLU A 18 2.60 -12.23 -9.17
C GLU A 18 1.31 -11.94 -8.36
N ARG A 19 1.02 -12.76 -7.34
CA ARG A 19 -0.15 -12.60 -6.46
C ARG A 19 0.20 -11.74 -5.25
N TYR A 20 0.53 -10.48 -5.51
CA TYR A 20 1.06 -9.56 -4.50
C TYR A 20 0.10 -9.25 -3.34
N ASP A 21 -1.22 -9.35 -3.55
CA ASP A 21 -2.21 -9.17 -2.48
C ASP A 21 -2.09 -10.27 -1.41
N GLU A 22 -1.85 -11.53 -1.80
CA GLU A 22 -1.58 -12.62 -0.85
C GLU A 22 -0.20 -12.50 -0.23
N MET A 23 0.79 -12.05 -1.01
CA MET A 23 2.13 -11.77 -0.50
C MET A 23 2.08 -10.74 0.64
N VAL A 24 1.26 -9.69 0.50
CA VAL A 24 1.02 -8.72 1.58
C VAL A 24 0.41 -9.41 2.80
N GLU A 25 -0.60 -10.26 2.64
CA GLU A 25 -1.22 -10.97 3.76
C GLU A 25 -0.22 -11.83 4.54
N SER A 26 0.60 -12.64 3.85
CA SER A 26 1.61 -13.48 4.49
C SER A 26 2.66 -12.64 5.22
N MET A 27 3.17 -11.59 4.57
CA MET A 27 4.19 -10.73 5.18
C MET A 27 3.66 -9.88 6.35
N LYS A 28 2.36 -9.56 6.36
CA LYS A 28 1.70 -8.93 7.51
C LYS A 28 1.66 -9.88 8.71
N LYS A 29 1.37 -11.16 8.50
CA LYS A 29 1.41 -12.16 9.58
C LYS A 29 2.82 -12.27 10.17
N VAL A 30 3.86 -12.27 9.33
CA VAL A 30 5.26 -12.26 9.77
C VAL A 30 5.59 -10.99 10.59
N ALA A 31 5.17 -9.81 10.12
CA ALA A 31 5.36 -8.56 10.86
C ALA A 31 4.61 -8.54 12.20
N GLY A 32 3.43 -9.16 12.26
CA GLY A 32 2.61 -9.29 13.46
C GLY A 32 3.14 -10.26 14.52
N MET A 33 4.26 -10.95 14.26
CA MET A 33 4.92 -11.79 15.27
C MET A 33 5.77 -10.97 16.26
N ASP A 34 5.83 -9.63 16.11
CA ASP A 34 6.55 -8.67 16.97
C ASP A 34 8.04 -9.00 17.19
N VAL A 35 8.64 -9.72 16.23
CA VAL A 35 10.08 -9.98 16.16
C VAL A 35 10.68 -9.12 15.05
N GLU A 36 11.90 -8.65 15.26
CA GLU A 36 12.62 -7.87 14.25
C GLU A 36 12.64 -8.61 12.89
N LEU A 37 12.25 -7.90 11.83
CA LEU A 37 12.30 -8.41 10.46
C LEU A 37 13.74 -8.37 9.96
N THR A 38 14.17 -9.48 9.38
CA THR A 38 15.42 -9.56 8.63
C THR A 38 15.38 -8.65 7.41
N VAL A 39 16.54 -8.37 6.83
CA VAL A 39 16.66 -7.58 5.60
C VAL A 39 15.84 -8.21 4.47
N GLU A 40 15.86 -9.55 4.36
CA GLU A 40 15.10 -10.27 3.34
C GLU A 40 13.59 -10.10 3.52
N GLU A 41 13.07 -10.24 4.73
CA GLU A 41 11.63 -10.09 5.00
C GLU A 41 11.14 -8.66 4.80
N ARG A 42 11.95 -7.67 5.20
CA ARG A 42 11.65 -6.26 4.93
C ARG A 42 11.58 -5.99 3.42
N ASN A 43 12.46 -6.61 2.64
CA ASN A 43 12.46 -6.51 1.19
C ASN A 43 11.20 -7.14 0.60
N LEU A 44 10.82 -8.35 1.02
CA LEU A 44 9.59 -9.01 0.59
C LEU A 44 8.35 -8.16 0.91
N LEU A 45 8.25 -7.62 2.13
CA LEU A 45 7.17 -6.72 2.51
C LEU A 45 7.11 -5.47 1.61
N SER A 46 8.27 -4.88 1.32
CA SER A 46 8.38 -3.69 0.46
C SER A 46 7.97 -3.99 -0.98
N VAL A 47 8.39 -5.13 -1.53
CA VAL A 47 8.03 -5.59 -2.88
C VAL A 47 6.52 -5.84 -2.98
N ALA A 48 5.94 -6.51 -1.98
CA ALA A 48 4.52 -6.81 -1.94
C ALA A 48 3.66 -5.53 -2.02
N TYR A 49 3.85 -4.61 -1.08
CA TYR A 49 3.07 -3.37 -1.04
C TYR A 49 3.33 -2.45 -2.24
N LYS A 50 4.58 -2.36 -2.71
CA LYS A 50 4.92 -1.56 -3.91
C LYS A 50 4.13 -2.03 -5.13
N ASN A 51 4.04 -3.34 -5.34
CA ASN A 51 3.32 -3.89 -6.49
C ASN A 51 1.81 -3.71 -6.36
N VAL A 52 1.23 -3.97 -5.18
CA VAL A 52 -0.20 -3.75 -4.93
C VAL A 52 -0.58 -2.27 -5.17
N ILE A 53 0.15 -1.34 -4.55
CA ILE A 53 -0.07 0.11 -4.74
C ILE A 53 0.14 0.53 -6.20
N GLY A 54 1.16 -0.02 -6.85
CA GLY A 54 1.48 0.22 -8.26
C GLY A 54 0.32 -0.13 -9.18
N ALA A 55 -0.25 -1.33 -9.02
CA ALA A 55 -1.39 -1.81 -9.78
C ALA A 55 -2.63 -0.91 -9.61
N ARG A 56 -2.96 -0.53 -8.36
CA ARG A 56 -4.13 0.32 -8.08
C ARG A 56 -3.95 1.75 -8.62
N ARG A 57 -2.72 2.29 -8.57
CA ARG A 57 -2.40 3.58 -9.21
C ARG A 57 -2.52 3.54 -10.73
N ALA A 58 -2.08 2.44 -11.37
CA ALA A 58 -2.23 2.26 -12.81
C ALA A 58 -3.72 2.20 -13.19
N SER A 59 -4.52 1.42 -12.46
CA SER A 59 -5.97 1.35 -12.62
C SER A 59 -6.63 2.73 -12.51
N TRP A 60 -6.32 3.48 -11.45
CA TRP A 60 -6.84 4.84 -11.28
C TRP A 60 -6.51 5.75 -12.46
N ARG A 61 -5.26 5.72 -12.96
CA ARG A 61 -4.84 6.55 -14.11
C ARG A 61 -5.63 6.24 -15.37
N ILE A 62 -5.90 4.96 -15.61
CA ILE A 62 -6.70 4.52 -16.76
C ILE A 62 -8.13 5.03 -16.62
N ILE A 63 -8.75 4.83 -15.46
CA ILE A 63 -10.13 5.27 -15.20
C ILE A 63 -10.27 6.79 -15.33
N SER A 64 -9.34 7.56 -14.75
CA SER A 64 -9.34 9.02 -14.91
C SER A 64 -9.17 9.46 -16.36
N SER A 65 -8.40 8.73 -17.18
CA SER A 65 -8.32 9.03 -18.62
C SER A 65 -9.62 8.72 -19.35
N ILE A 66 -10.33 7.67 -18.96
CA ILE A 66 -11.64 7.32 -19.52
C ILE A 66 -12.68 8.36 -19.12
N GLU A 67 -12.70 8.79 -17.85
CA GLU A 67 -13.57 9.87 -17.34
C GLU A 67 -13.42 11.13 -18.19
N GLN A 68 -12.19 11.61 -18.39
CA GLN A 68 -11.91 12.81 -19.18
C GLN A 68 -12.37 12.67 -20.66
N LYS A 69 -12.24 11.48 -21.24
CA LYS A 69 -12.71 11.23 -22.62
C LYS A 69 -14.23 11.22 -22.72
N GLU A 70 -14.93 10.76 -21.68
CA GLU A 70 -16.39 10.69 -21.67
C GLU A 70 -17.03 12.05 -21.32
N GLU A 71 -16.38 12.87 -20.49
CA GLU A 71 -16.78 14.26 -20.23
C GLU A 71 -16.91 15.07 -21.53
N ASN A 72 -16.00 14.86 -22.48
CA ASN A 72 -16.01 15.54 -23.77
C ASN A 72 -17.17 15.13 -24.70
N LYS A 73 -17.88 14.04 -24.41
CA LYS A 73 -18.98 13.51 -25.25
C LYS A 73 -20.38 13.86 -24.73
N GLY A 74 -20.49 14.38 -23.50
CA GLY A 74 -21.77 14.84 -22.93
C GLY A 74 -22.71 13.73 -22.41
N GLY A 75 -22.22 12.51 -22.15
CA GLY A 75 -23.03 11.41 -21.59
C GLY A 75 -23.03 11.40 -20.06
N GLU A 76 -24.01 12.03 -19.41
CA GLU A 76 -24.07 12.19 -17.94
C GLU A 76 -24.17 10.86 -17.17
N ASP A 77 -24.98 9.91 -17.64
CA ASP A 77 -25.19 8.62 -16.93
C ASP A 77 -23.92 7.77 -16.91
N LYS A 78 -23.22 7.66 -18.04
CA LYS A 78 -21.94 6.93 -18.14
C LYS A 78 -20.85 7.62 -17.32
N LEU A 79 -20.84 8.95 -17.32
CA LEU A 79 -19.89 9.73 -16.54
C LEU A 79 -20.06 9.49 -15.04
N LYS A 80 -21.31 9.39 -14.56
CA LYS A 80 -21.61 9.04 -13.17
C LYS A 80 -21.07 7.65 -12.81
N MET A 81 -21.31 6.64 -13.65
CA MET A 81 -20.77 5.28 -13.43
C MET A 81 -19.24 5.27 -13.37
N ILE A 82 -18.57 6.01 -14.25
CA ILE A 82 -17.10 6.11 -14.27
C ILE A 82 -16.58 6.79 -12.98
N ARG A 83 -17.24 7.84 -12.52
CA ARG A 83 -16.88 8.55 -11.28
C ARG A 83 -17.01 7.66 -10.05
N GLU A 84 -18.11 6.90 -9.94
CA GLU A 84 -18.32 5.94 -8.85
C GLU A 84 -17.21 4.86 -8.85
N TYR A 85 -16.87 4.33 -10.03
CA TYR A 85 -15.80 3.35 -10.15
C TYR A 85 -14.43 3.94 -9.81
N ARG A 86 -14.13 5.18 -10.22
CA ARG A 86 -12.91 5.88 -9.80
C ARG A 86 -12.83 6.02 -8.28
N GLN A 87 -13.93 6.39 -7.64
CA GLN A 87 -13.98 6.57 -6.19
C GLN A 87 -13.78 5.25 -5.42
N MET A 88 -14.27 4.14 -5.97
CA MET A 88 -13.97 2.80 -5.45
C MET A 88 -12.46 2.53 -5.45
N VAL A 89 -11.78 2.75 -6.58
CA VAL A 89 -10.32 2.57 -6.68
C VAL A 89 -9.54 3.52 -5.78
N GLU A 90 -10.00 4.77 -5.61
CA GLU A 90 -9.40 5.71 -4.64
C GLU A 90 -9.53 5.20 -3.20
N THR A 91 -10.67 4.59 -2.86
CA THR A 91 -10.92 4.02 -1.54
C THR A 91 -10.03 2.81 -1.29
N GLU A 92 -9.91 1.89 -2.25
CA GLU A 92 -8.97 0.76 -2.17
C GLU A 92 -7.53 1.23 -1.96
N LEU A 93 -7.08 2.20 -2.78
CA LEU A 93 -5.74 2.76 -2.67
C LEU A 93 -5.51 3.43 -1.30
N LYS A 94 -6.53 4.11 -0.75
CA LYS A 94 -6.49 4.69 0.59
C LYS A 94 -6.34 3.62 1.66
N LEU A 95 -7.14 2.55 1.59
CA LEU A 95 -7.09 1.46 2.54
C LEU A 95 -5.72 0.77 2.53
N ILE A 96 -5.17 0.49 1.34
CA ILE A 96 -3.83 -0.10 1.22
C ILE A 96 -2.75 0.83 1.81
N CYS A 97 -2.84 2.14 1.58
CA CYS A 97 -1.91 3.10 2.18
C CYS A 97 -2.03 3.15 3.71
N CYS A 98 -3.25 3.12 4.25
CA CYS A 98 -3.45 3.06 5.69
C CYS A 98 -2.90 1.76 6.29
N ASP A 99 -3.07 0.64 5.59
CA ASP A 99 -2.61 -0.67 6.04
C ASP A 99 -1.07 -0.76 6.18
N ILE A 100 -0.31 -0.29 5.19
CA ILE A 100 1.16 -0.26 5.30
C ILE A 100 1.63 0.68 6.42
N LEU A 101 0.95 1.80 6.63
CA LEU A 101 1.29 2.73 7.72
C LEU A 101 1.06 2.10 9.08
N ASP A 102 -0.06 1.40 9.24
CA ASP A 102 -0.35 0.64 10.45
C ASP A 102 0.71 -0.42 10.72
N VAL A 103 1.16 -1.15 9.70
CA VAL A 103 2.24 -2.14 9.84
C VAL A 103 3.57 -1.48 10.23
N LEU A 104 3.89 -0.34 9.63
CA LEU A 104 5.10 0.43 9.94
C LEU A 104 5.08 0.94 11.38
N ASP A 105 3.99 1.59 11.79
CA ASP A 105 3.86 2.21 13.11
C ASP A 105 3.76 1.18 14.24
N LYS A 106 3.08 0.05 14.02
CA LYS A 106 2.84 -0.97 15.06
C LYS A 106 4.00 -1.97 15.22
N HIS A 107 4.62 -2.38 14.12
CA HIS A 107 5.57 -3.50 14.16
C HIS A 107 6.99 -3.08 13.81
N LEU A 108 7.19 -2.21 12.82
CA LEU A 108 8.53 -1.92 12.31
C LEU A 108 9.25 -0.81 13.08
N ILE A 109 8.55 0.27 13.43
CA ILE A 109 9.14 1.36 14.21
C ILE A 109 9.48 0.90 15.64
N PRO A 110 8.60 0.19 16.38
CA PRO A 110 8.93 -0.26 17.73
C PRO A 110 10.06 -1.30 17.74
N ALA A 111 10.08 -2.24 16.78
CA ALA A 111 11.14 -3.23 16.67
C ALA A 111 12.50 -2.62 16.28
N ALA A 112 12.52 -1.54 15.50
CA ALA A 112 13.76 -0.81 15.18
C ALA A 112 14.27 0.07 16.32
N ASN A 113 13.50 0.26 17.40
CA ASN A 113 13.72 1.32 18.38
C ASN A 113 14.18 0.87 19.77
N THR A 114 15.03 -0.15 19.83
CA THR A 114 15.94 -0.37 20.99
C THR A 114 16.96 0.76 21.17
N GLY A 115 16.83 1.88 20.43
CA GLY A 115 17.54 3.13 20.69
C GLY A 115 17.05 4.28 19.79
N LYS A 116 16.32 5.23 20.40
CA LYS A 116 15.86 6.57 19.92
C LYS A 116 14.35 6.70 19.65
N GLY A 117 13.59 6.81 20.75
CA GLY A 117 12.23 7.35 20.73
C GLY A 117 12.18 8.71 20.03
N THR A 118 11.55 8.77 18.85
CA THR A 118 11.14 10.04 18.25
C THR A 118 9.91 9.84 17.36
N THR A 119 8.76 10.07 17.99
CA THR A 119 7.67 10.89 17.46
C THR A 119 6.77 10.29 16.36
N THR A 120 5.73 9.61 16.82
CA THR A 120 4.38 9.42 16.25
C THR A 120 3.63 10.73 15.91
N GLY A 121 4.32 11.85 15.66
CA GLY A 121 3.73 13.18 15.51
C GLY A 121 3.43 13.63 14.09
N THR A 122 3.87 12.90 13.06
CA THR A 122 3.70 13.32 11.66
C THR A 122 2.35 12.89 11.06
N TRP A 123 1.71 11.84 11.59
CA TRP A 123 0.46 11.30 11.06
C TRP A 123 -0.80 12.03 11.53
N LEU A 124 -0.79 12.60 12.74
CA LEU A 124 -1.90 13.44 13.23
C LEU A 124 -2.07 14.73 12.39
N SER A 125 -1.08 15.05 11.57
CA SER A 125 -1.06 16.22 10.68
C SER A 125 -1.51 15.90 9.25
N LEU A 126 -1.74 14.63 8.89
CA LEU A 126 -2.21 14.25 7.57
C LEU A 126 -3.74 14.42 7.51
N PRO A 127 -4.27 15.23 6.58
CA PRO A 127 -5.71 15.43 6.47
C PRO A 127 -6.43 14.09 6.25
N GLN A 128 -7.43 13.78 7.09
CA GLN A 128 -8.28 12.57 6.94
C GLN A 128 -8.95 12.47 5.56
N GLU A 129 -9.07 13.61 4.87
CA GLU A 129 -9.46 13.73 3.47
C GLU A 129 -8.24 13.64 2.52
N MET A 130 -7.79 12.40 2.27
CA MET A 130 -6.85 12.13 1.19
C MET A 130 -7.60 11.98 -0.14
N THR A 131 -7.62 13.03 -0.96
CA THR A 131 -8.28 13.02 -2.28
C THR A 131 -7.28 12.84 -3.42
N GLY A 132 -7.62 12.01 -4.40
CA GLY A 132 -6.94 11.78 -5.69
C GLY A 132 -5.43 12.06 -5.73
N ARG A 133 -5.05 13.30 -6.10
CA ARG A 133 -3.64 13.69 -6.31
C ARG A 133 -2.78 13.70 -5.04
N ARG A 134 -3.36 13.98 -3.87
CA ARG A 134 -2.60 13.93 -2.59
C ARG A 134 -2.29 12.50 -2.20
N LEU A 135 -3.27 11.60 -2.32
CA LEU A 135 -3.10 10.17 -2.07
C LEU A 135 -2.02 9.58 -2.97
N GLN A 136 -1.97 9.97 -4.24
CA GLN A 136 -0.92 9.52 -5.15
C GLN A 136 0.48 10.02 -4.78
N ARG A 137 0.62 11.23 -4.24
CA ARG A 137 1.91 11.74 -3.76
C ARG A 137 2.38 10.98 -2.53
N ILE A 138 1.47 10.64 -1.62
CA ILE A 138 1.76 9.82 -0.43
C ILE A 138 2.12 8.40 -0.84
N ALA A 139 1.33 7.77 -1.71
CA ALA A 139 1.65 6.46 -2.26
C ALA A 139 2.99 6.45 -2.99
N TRP A 140 3.32 7.51 -3.74
CA TRP A 140 4.62 7.65 -4.40
C TRP A 140 5.76 7.90 -3.41
N TRP A 141 5.52 8.67 -2.35
CA TRP A 141 6.47 8.86 -1.26
C TRP A 141 6.72 7.55 -0.51
N LEU A 142 5.68 6.76 -0.21
CA LEU A 142 5.80 5.43 0.39
C LEU A 142 6.61 4.50 -0.49
N ILE A 143 6.33 4.46 -1.79
CA ILE A 143 7.13 3.69 -2.75
C ILE A 143 8.59 4.16 -2.76
N LYS A 144 8.86 5.47 -2.71
CA LYS A 144 10.22 6.01 -2.63
C LYS A 144 10.91 5.70 -1.30
N GLN A 145 10.20 5.80 -0.19
CA GLN A 145 10.73 5.55 1.15
C GLN A 145 11.10 4.08 1.33
N LEU A 146 10.28 3.17 0.80
CA LEU A 146 10.58 1.74 0.77
C LEU A 146 11.78 1.40 -0.12
N VAL A 147 12.04 2.18 -1.19
CA VAL A 147 13.23 2.01 -2.06
C VAL A 147 14.51 2.58 -1.44
N ILE A 148 14.42 3.57 -0.55
CA ILE A 148 15.60 4.17 0.12
C ILE A 148 16.09 3.32 1.31
N LEU A 149 15.27 2.37 1.79
CA LEU A 149 15.61 1.48 2.92
C LEU A 149 16.31 0.16 2.49
N GLN A 150 16.77 0.06 1.24
CA GLN A 150 17.62 -1.02 0.70
C GLN A 150 19.00 -0.46 0.34
#